data_AF-S8BXV9-F1
#
_entry.id   AF-S8BXV9-F1
#
_cell.length_a   1.000
_cell.length_b   1.000
_cell.length_c   1.000
_cell.angle_alpha   90.00
_cell.angle_beta   90.00
_cell.angle_gamma   90.00
#
_symmetry.space_group_name_H-M   'P 1'
#
loop_
_entity.id
_entity.type
_entity.pdbx_description
1 polymer ?
#
loop_
_entity_poly.entity_id
_entity_poly.type
_entity_poly.pdbx_seq_one_letter_code
_entity_poly.pdbx_strand_id
1 'polypeptide(L)'
;MDPLQLADSVFSSTEAITQLLNTDFDGDDYLSIPNVDSRQAERVRETIIHDRAFQVANARFTYDSEFQQIRVTKPNVLVNTAAGWLQAQEQYWKARGMLSAVCENYITSMTGIEFRGFTAPHDKTTKTLNICLMPWTSLFPSIVVETGYTQPATDLERDKDIWKTSTNGETKVVIITKFSKTPRNTVSCVLGIHRVNGTGGLGACSKYTIFPAPQSKAEQIYHISLGELYGGECPPGVDADTELPLNITELRNICRQALLSLNLVPD
;
A
#
# COMPACT_ATOMS: atom_id res chain seq x y z
N MET A 1 -0.29 -7.56 31.73
CA MET A 1 -0.01 -6.14 31.99
C MET A 1 -1.01 -5.64 33.04
N ASP A 2 -0.55 -4.88 34.02
CA ASP A 2 -1.40 -4.16 34.98
C ASP A 2 -2.29 -3.14 34.22
N PRO A 3 -3.60 -3.00 34.55
CA PRO A 3 -4.46 -1.97 33.97
C PRO A 3 -3.88 -0.55 33.91
N LEU A 4 -3.12 -0.13 34.93
CA LEU A 4 -2.49 1.20 34.96
C LEU A 4 -1.36 1.33 33.92
N GLN A 5 -0.48 0.33 33.86
CA GLN A 5 0.59 0.28 32.86
C GLN A 5 0.03 0.25 31.42
N LEU A 6 -1.09 -0.46 31.22
CA LEU A 6 -1.77 -0.49 29.92
C LEU A 6 -2.34 0.88 29.55
N ALA A 7 -2.93 1.60 30.51
CA ALA A 7 -3.46 2.94 30.28
C ALA A 7 -2.34 3.94 29.91
N ASP A 8 -1.23 3.94 30.65
CA ASP A 8 -0.09 4.82 30.39
C ASP A 8 0.54 4.55 29.01
N SER A 9 0.67 3.27 28.65
CA SER A 9 1.22 2.86 27.35
C SER A 9 0.33 3.26 26.17
N VAL A 10 -1.01 3.13 26.32
CA VAL A 10 -1.98 3.62 25.33
C VAL A 10 -1.93 5.14 25.19
N PHE A 11 -1.84 5.86 26.30
CA PHE A 11 -1.73 7.32 26.30
C PHE A 11 -0.48 7.79 25.56
N SER A 12 0.69 7.25 25.93
CA SER A 12 1.98 7.57 25.29
C SER A 12 1.97 7.29 23.77
N SER A 13 1.40 6.14 23.37
CA SER A 13 1.27 5.79 21.95
C SER A 13 0.39 6.80 21.19
N THR A 14 -0.74 7.19 21.79
CA THR A 14 -1.68 8.16 21.22
C THR A 14 -1.07 9.55 21.09
N GLU A 15 -0.29 9.96 22.10
CA GLU A 15 0.44 11.23 22.08
C GLU A 15 1.50 11.26 20.97
N ALA A 16 2.30 10.20 20.84
CA ALA A 16 3.31 10.08 19.78
C ALA A 16 2.68 10.15 18.38
N ILE A 17 1.54 9.48 18.18
CA ILE A 17 0.78 9.56 16.92
C ILE A 17 0.32 11.00 16.67
N THR A 18 -0.25 11.65 17.68
CA THR A 18 -0.72 13.05 17.54
C THR A 18 0.42 14.00 17.20
N GLN A 19 1.61 13.79 17.78
CA GLN A 19 2.81 14.57 17.45
C GLN A 19 3.23 14.40 15.99
N LEU A 20 3.27 13.16 15.46
CA LEU A 20 3.50 12.91 14.03
C LEU A 20 2.48 13.65 13.16
N LEU A 21 1.21 13.62 13.53
CA LEU A 21 0.16 14.22 12.71
C LEU A 21 0.28 15.74 12.62
N ASN A 22 0.87 16.38 13.63
CA ASN A 22 1.12 17.81 13.69
C ASN A 22 2.46 18.26 13.05
N THR A 23 3.29 17.35 12.52
CA THR A 23 4.52 17.74 11.82
C THR A 23 4.23 18.42 10.47
N ASP A 24 5.15 19.27 10.02
CA ASP A 24 5.10 19.84 8.67
C ASP A 24 5.31 18.77 7.59
N PHE A 25 4.91 19.10 6.36
CA PHE A 25 4.88 18.17 5.23
C PHE A 25 6.25 17.59 4.82
N ASP A 26 7.36 18.33 4.99
CA ASP A 26 8.74 17.84 4.74
C ASP A 26 9.35 17.09 5.96
N GLY A 27 8.52 16.86 6.99
CA GLY A 27 8.86 16.05 8.16
C GLY A 27 8.67 14.55 7.92
N ASP A 28 8.84 13.77 8.99
CA ASP A 28 8.57 12.33 8.97
C ASP A 28 7.11 12.06 8.62
N ASP A 29 6.87 11.17 7.65
CA ASP A 29 5.54 10.71 7.26
C ASP A 29 5.18 9.36 7.88
N TYR A 30 6.03 8.87 8.79
CA TYR A 30 5.97 7.53 9.32
C TYR A 30 6.40 7.48 10.78
N LEU A 31 5.66 6.73 11.59
CA LEU A 31 5.97 6.40 12.98
C LEU A 31 5.87 4.89 13.17
N SER A 32 6.82 4.32 13.90
CA SER A 32 6.76 2.94 14.39
C SER A 32 6.90 2.91 15.91
N ILE A 33 5.99 2.21 16.58
CA ILE A 33 5.95 2.02 18.03
C ILE A 33 6.08 0.51 18.29
N PRO A 34 7.26 0.03 18.71
CA PRO A 34 7.50 -1.40 18.95
C PRO A 34 6.98 -1.84 20.33
N ASN A 35 7.01 -3.15 20.57
CA ASN A 35 6.66 -3.79 21.86
C ASN A 35 5.20 -3.53 22.30
N VAL A 36 4.29 -3.51 21.33
CA VAL A 36 2.86 -3.31 21.56
C VAL A 36 2.14 -4.63 21.33
N ASP A 37 1.46 -5.17 22.36
CA ASP A 37 0.63 -6.35 22.18
C ASP A 37 -0.70 -6.02 21.47
N SER A 38 -1.40 -7.05 20.98
CA SER A 38 -2.62 -6.85 20.18
C SER A 38 -3.75 -6.17 20.96
N ARG A 39 -3.80 -6.33 22.29
CA ARG A 39 -4.84 -5.70 23.12
C ARG A 39 -4.54 -4.22 23.30
N GLN A 40 -3.28 -3.87 23.52
CA GLN A 40 -2.86 -2.48 23.55
C GLN A 40 -3.09 -1.81 22.19
N ALA A 41 -2.72 -2.48 21.09
CA ALA A 41 -2.90 -1.95 19.74
C ALA A 41 -4.36 -1.65 19.41
N GLU A 42 -5.29 -2.55 19.77
CA GLU A 42 -6.72 -2.29 19.57
C GLU A 42 -7.18 -1.07 20.36
N ARG A 43 -6.77 -0.90 21.61
CA ARG A 43 -7.15 0.28 22.42
C ARG A 43 -6.59 1.58 21.86
N VAL A 44 -5.35 1.58 21.38
CA VAL A 44 -4.77 2.75 20.69
C VAL A 44 -5.59 3.06 19.45
N ARG A 45 -5.89 2.04 18.63
CA ARG A 45 -6.70 2.20 17.43
C ARG A 45 -8.08 2.79 17.73
N GLU A 46 -8.83 2.19 18.66
CA GLU A 46 -10.16 2.67 19.08
C GLU A 46 -10.12 4.13 19.55
N THR A 47 -9.00 4.55 20.15
CA THR A 47 -8.81 5.94 20.58
C THR A 47 -8.58 6.86 19.38
N ILE A 48 -7.62 6.54 18.50
CA ILE A 48 -7.19 7.43 17.41
C ILE A 48 -8.17 7.49 16.23
N ILE A 49 -8.97 6.46 15.97
CA ILE A 49 -9.94 6.51 14.86
C ILE A 49 -11.01 7.58 15.06
N HIS A 50 -11.23 8.02 16.31
CA HIS A 50 -12.11 9.11 16.68
C HIS A 50 -11.37 10.44 16.86
N ASP A 51 -10.04 10.45 16.76
CA ASP A 51 -9.24 11.65 16.84
C ASP A 51 -9.35 12.47 15.55
N ARG A 52 -9.56 13.78 15.71
CA ARG A 52 -9.76 14.70 14.58
C ARG A 52 -8.50 14.87 13.76
N ALA A 53 -7.32 14.95 14.38
CA ALA A 53 -6.06 15.10 13.65
C ALA A 53 -5.80 13.86 12.79
N PHE A 54 -6.09 12.66 13.32
CA PHE A 54 -5.96 11.40 12.60
C PHE A 54 -6.87 11.37 11.36
N GLN A 55 -8.14 11.72 11.52
CA GLN A 55 -9.12 11.77 10.43
C GLN A 55 -8.78 12.84 9.37
N VAL A 56 -8.44 14.06 9.80
CA VAL A 56 -8.10 15.17 8.88
C VAL A 56 -6.84 14.87 8.09
N ALA A 57 -5.84 14.22 8.72
CA ALA A 57 -4.64 13.79 8.03
C ALA A 57 -4.87 12.58 7.11
N ASN A 58 -6.04 11.92 7.19
CA ASN A 58 -6.32 10.65 6.54
C ASN A 58 -5.26 9.59 6.87
N ALA A 59 -4.78 9.58 8.11
CA ALA A 59 -3.65 8.75 8.52
C ALA A 59 -3.98 7.26 8.43
N ARG A 60 -2.98 6.44 8.14
CA ARG A 60 -3.11 4.99 7.96
C ARG A 60 -2.55 4.28 9.17
N PHE A 61 -3.39 3.50 9.85
CA PHE A 61 -2.98 2.67 10.97
C PHE A 61 -2.66 1.26 10.51
N THR A 62 -1.55 0.71 11.01
CA THR A 62 -1.22 -0.70 10.89
C THR A 62 -0.76 -1.23 12.24
N TYR A 63 -1.34 -2.33 12.71
CA TYR A 63 -0.78 -3.16 13.76
C TYR A 63 -0.28 -4.45 13.14
N ASP A 64 1.02 -4.70 13.26
CA ASP A 64 1.69 -5.90 12.78
C ASP A 64 1.87 -6.85 13.96
N SER A 65 1.11 -7.96 13.93
CA SER A 65 1.03 -8.90 15.05
C SER A 65 2.23 -9.82 15.17
N GLU A 66 2.97 -10.04 14.08
CA GLU A 66 4.17 -10.86 14.09
C GLU A 66 5.30 -10.12 14.82
N PHE A 67 5.43 -8.82 14.56
CA PHE A 67 6.48 -7.97 15.16
C PHE A 67 6.03 -7.16 16.37
N GLN A 68 4.75 -7.27 16.77
CA GLN A 68 4.16 -6.55 17.92
C GLN A 68 4.45 -5.04 17.83
N GLN A 69 4.08 -4.44 16.69
CA GLN A 69 4.36 -3.03 16.41
C GLN A 69 3.12 -2.31 15.88
N ILE A 70 2.87 -1.10 16.38
CA ILE A 70 1.99 -0.12 15.74
C ILE A 70 2.83 0.67 14.74
N ARG A 71 2.29 0.87 13.55
CA ARG A 71 2.85 1.71 12.50
C ARG A 71 1.78 2.69 12.04
N VAL A 72 2.14 3.96 11.94
CA VAL A 72 1.27 5.02 11.42
C VAL A 72 1.96 5.71 10.26
N THR A 73 1.27 5.79 9.13
CA THR A 73 1.72 6.56 7.96
C THR A 73 0.79 7.75 7.77
N LYS A 74 1.36 8.94 7.69
CA LYS A 74 0.65 10.18 7.32
C LYS A 74 0.73 10.33 5.81
N PRO A 75 -0.38 10.21 5.05
CA PRO A 75 -0.34 10.39 3.61
C PRO A 75 0.19 11.77 3.22
N ASN A 76 1.00 11.78 2.18
CA ASN A 76 1.52 12.97 1.54
C ASN A 76 1.42 12.80 0.01
N VAL A 77 1.81 13.83 -0.74
CA VAL A 77 1.73 13.79 -2.22
C VAL A 77 2.50 12.60 -2.79
N LEU A 78 3.68 12.23 -2.25
CA LEU A 78 4.46 11.08 -2.72
C LEU A 78 3.79 9.75 -2.42
N VAL A 79 3.31 9.58 -1.18
CA VAL A 79 2.64 8.35 -0.74
C VAL A 79 1.38 8.07 -1.57
N ASN A 80 0.75 9.11 -2.12
CA ASN A 80 -0.45 8.99 -2.95
C ASN A 80 -0.16 8.86 -4.46
N THR A 81 1.09 8.96 -4.93
CA THR A 81 1.40 8.88 -6.37
C THR A 81 0.99 7.53 -6.97
N ALA A 82 1.29 6.44 -6.27
CA ALA A 82 0.98 5.10 -6.76
C ALA A 82 -0.53 4.82 -6.76
N ALA A 83 -1.28 5.46 -5.86
CA ALA A 83 -2.75 5.43 -5.87
C ALA A 83 -3.33 6.14 -7.09
N GLY A 84 -2.89 7.38 -7.35
CA GLY A 84 -3.31 8.13 -8.54
C GLY A 84 -2.90 7.44 -9.84
N TRP A 85 -1.72 6.83 -9.87
CA TRP A 85 -1.27 6.02 -11.00
C TRP A 85 -2.18 4.82 -11.27
N LEU A 86 -2.48 3.99 -10.25
CA LEU A 86 -3.34 2.81 -10.44
C LEU A 86 -4.75 3.21 -10.90
N GLN A 87 -5.30 4.29 -10.35
CA GLN A 87 -6.59 4.83 -10.80
C GLN A 87 -6.54 5.28 -12.27
N ALA A 88 -5.45 5.93 -12.70
CA ALA A 88 -5.27 6.30 -14.10
C ALA A 88 -5.18 5.06 -15.01
N GLN A 89 -4.49 3.99 -14.58
CA GLN A 89 -4.45 2.72 -15.32
C GLN A 89 -5.85 2.10 -15.44
N GLU A 90 -6.62 2.09 -14.35
CA GLU A 90 -7.98 1.58 -14.34
C GLU A 90 -8.88 2.34 -15.34
N GLN A 91 -8.81 3.68 -15.34
CA GLN A 91 -9.56 4.51 -16.29
C GLN A 91 -9.13 4.26 -17.74
N TYR A 92 -7.82 4.05 -17.97
CA TYR A 92 -7.32 3.69 -19.28
C TYR A 92 -7.89 2.35 -19.77
N TRP A 93 -7.93 1.32 -18.91
CA TRP A 93 -8.50 0.02 -19.25
C TRP A 93 -9.99 0.13 -19.61
N LYS A 94 -10.76 0.90 -18.84
CA LYS A 94 -12.19 1.16 -19.10
C LYS A 94 -12.39 1.88 -20.43
N ALA A 95 -11.67 2.97 -20.67
CA ALA A 95 -11.78 3.78 -21.88
C ALA A 95 -11.42 3.01 -23.16
N ARG A 96 -10.59 1.96 -23.05
CA ARG A 96 -10.20 1.08 -24.16
C ARG A 96 -11.07 -0.17 -24.29
N GLY A 97 -12.09 -0.34 -23.44
CA GLY A 97 -12.95 -1.51 -23.45
C GLY A 97 -12.26 -2.81 -23.00
N MET A 98 -11.13 -2.70 -22.30
CA MET A 98 -10.41 -3.86 -21.75
C MET A 98 -11.13 -4.42 -20.51
N LEU A 99 -11.90 -3.58 -19.83
CA LEU A 99 -12.91 -3.96 -18.86
C LEU A 99 -14.28 -3.75 -19.49
N SER A 100 -15.06 -4.81 -19.69
CA SER A 100 -16.44 -4.64 -20.14
C SER A 100 -17.29 -3.97 -19.04
N ALA A 101 -18.39 -3.31 -19.40
CA ALA A 101 -19.29 -2.68 -18.42
C ALA A 101 -19.86 -3.69 -17.40
N VAL A 102 -20.02 -4.96 -17.79
CA VAL A 102 -20.42 -6.03 -16.86
C VAL A 102 -19.28 -6.32 -15.90
N CYS A 103 -18.05 -6.43 -16.41
CA CYS A 103 -16.84 -6.71 -15.63
C CYS A 103 -16.50 -5.60 -14.63
N GLU A 104 -16.76 -4.34 -14.97
CA GLU A 104 -16.55 -3.20 -14.09
C GLU A 104 -17.33 -3.33 -12.78
N ASN A 105 -18.56 -3.85 -12.84
CA ASN A 105 -19.38 -4.05 -11.63
C ASN A 105 -18.86 -5.16 -10.71
N TYR A 106 -17.79 -5.89 -11.07
CA TYR A 106 -17.22 -6.94 -10.22
C TYR A 106 -15.90 -6.55 -9.56
N ILE A 107 -15.38 -5.35 -9.81
CA ILE A 107 -14.13 -4.86 -9.21
C ILE A 107 -14.35 -3.46 -8.61
N THR A 108 -13.89 -3.26 -7.38
CA THR A 108 -13.94 -1.95 -6.72
C THR A 108 -12.55 -1.46 -6.40
N SER A 109 -12.27 -0.21 -6.76
CA SER A 109 -11.07 0.51 -6.33
C SER A 109 -11.31 1.17 -4.98
N MET A 110 -10.46 0.89 -4.00
CA MET A 110 -10.61 1.40 -2.64
C MET A 110 -9.30 1.98 -2.11
N THR A 111 -9.39 3.08 -1.35
CA THR A 111 -8.23 3.75 -0.75
C THR A 111 -8.43 3.93 0.74
N GLY A 112 -7.38 3.73 1.55
CA GLY A 112 -7.44 3.98 2.99
C GLY A 112 -8.41 3.08 3.75
N ILE A 113 -8.76 1.93 3.18
CA ILE A 113 -9.61 0.93 3.85
C ILE A 113 -8.75 0.07 4.75
N GLU A 114 -9.27 -0.21 5.93
CA GLU A 114 -8.66 -1.10 6.91
C GLU A 114 -9.11 -2.55 6.68
N PHE A 115 -8.15 -3.46 6.67
CA PHE A 115 -8.34 -4.90 6.59
C PHE A 115 -7.93 -5.58 7.89
N ARG A 116 -8.66 -6.64 8.21
CA ARG A 116 -8.51 -7.50 9.39
C ARG A 116 -8.87 -8.94 9.00
N GLY A 117 -8.66 -9.89 9.92
CA GLY A 117 -9.04 -11.29 9.68
C GLY A 117 -8.05 -12.03 8.78
N PHE A 118 -6.80 -11.57 8.72
CA PHE A 118 -5.71 -12.26 8.05
C PHE A 118 -5.52 -13.67 8.65
N THR A 119 -4.84 -14.56 7.93
CA THR A 119 -4.45 -15.87 8.46
C THR A 119 -3.13 -15.80 9.22
N ALA A 120 -2.84 -16.80 10.06
CA ALA A 120 -1.56 -16.92 10.76
C ALA A 120 -0.36 -16.78 9.78
N PRO A 121 0.77 -16.16 10.20
CA PRO A 121 1.05 -15.63 11.54
C PRO A 121 0.47 -14.22 11.81
N HIS A 122 -0.26 -13.64 10.86
CA HIS A 122 -0.78 -12.28 10.93
C HIS A 122 -2.24 -12.21 11.40
N ASP A 123 -2.76 -13.23 12.07
CA ASP A 123 -4.19 -13.36 12.43
C ASP A 123 -4.75 -12.24 13.31
N LYS A 124 -3.86 -11.51 14.00
CA LYS A 124 -4.20 -10.34 14.81
C LYS A 124 -3.79 -9.01 14.18
N THR A 125 -3.29 -9.04 12.95
CA THR A 125 -2.87 -7.85 12.22
C THR A 125 -4.09 -7.02 11.81
N THR A 126 -3.94 -5.71 11.92
CA THR A 126 -4.86 -4.72 11.37
C THR A 126 -4.07 -3.88 10.40
N LYS A 127 -4.55 -3.66 9.18
CA LYS A 127 -3.76 -2.96 8.16
C LYS A 127 -4.60 -2.05 7.30
N THR A 128 -4.23 -0.78 7.25
CA THR A 128 -4.79 0.21 6.32
C THR A 128 -3.85 0.37 5.13
N LEU A 129 -4.36 0.16 3.92
CA LEU A 129 -3.58 0.21 2.68
C LEU A 129 -3.63 1.59 1.99
N ASN A 130 -2.75 1.80 1.01
CA ASN A 130 -2.80 3.01 0.17
C ASN A 130 -3.95 2.94 -0.83
N ILE A 131 -3.89 1.98 -1.77
CA ILE A 131 -4.97 1.67 -2.71
C ILE A 131 -5.02 0.16 -3.01
N CYS A 132 -6.20 -0.34 -3.33
CA CYS A 132 -6.37 -1.70 -3.82
C CYS A 132 -7.45 -1.79 -4.90
N LEU A 133 -7.40 -2.88 -5.66
CA LEU A 133 -8.51 -3.37 -6.47
C LEU A 133 -9.04 -4.64 -5.82
N MET A 134 -10.34 -4.64 -5.53
CA MET A 134 -11.00 -5.69 -4.76
C MET A 134 -12.15 -6.30 -5.57
N PRO A 135 -12.12 -7.62 -5.83
CA PRO A 135 -13.26 -8.31 -6.41
C PRO A 135 -14.45 -8.25 -5.43
N TRP A 136 -15.66 -8.05 -5.93
CA TRP A 136 -16.86 -7.82 -5.09
C TRP A 136 -17.05 -8.92 -4.02
N THR A 137 -16.84 -10.18 -4.39
CA THR A 137 -17.11 -11.34 -3.53
C THR A 137 -15.95 -11.72 -2.62
N SER A 138 -14.82 -11.05 -2.72
CA SER A 138 -13.61 -11.35 -1.94
C SER A 138 -13.64 -10.67 -0.57
N LEU A 139 -12.93 -11.25 0.41
CA LEU A 139 -12.68 -10.64 1.71
C LEU A 139 -11.42 -9.76 1.69
N PHE A 140 -10.48 -10.09 0.80
CA PHE A 140 -9.25 -9.36 0.61
C PHE A 140 -9.12 -8.85 -0.83
N PRO A 141 -8.35 -7.78 -1.04
CA PRO A 141 -8.06 -7.29 -2.39
C PRO A 141 -7.21 -8.29 -3.18
N SER A 142 -7.46 -8.36 -4.49
CA SER A 142 -6.64 -9.15 -5.42
C SER A 142 -5.36 -8.40 -5.81
N ILE A 143 -5.41 -7.07 -5.86
CA ILE A 143 -4.27 -6.20 -6.16
C ILE A 143 -4.13 -5.15 -5.08
N VAL A 144 -2.95 -5.07 -4.49
CA VAL A 144 -2.62 -4.08 -3.46
C VAL A 144 -1.45 -3.23 -3.89
N VAL A 145 -1.52 -1.94 -3.61
CA VAL A 145 -0.39 -1.02 -3.75
C VAL A 145 -0.07 -0.40 -2.41
N GLU A 146 1.21 -0.42 -2.07
CA GLU A 146 1.77 0.24 -0.90
C GLU A 146 2.85 1.21 -1.35
N THR A 147 2.97 2.34 -0.66
CA THR A 147 4.00 3.35 -0.95
C THR A 147 4.54 3.93 0.34
N GLY A 148 5.87 3.95 0.46
CA GLY A 148 6.55 4.53 1.61
C GLY A 148 7.63 5.54 1.21
N TYR A 149 7.77 6.60 2.01
CA TYR A 149 8.83 7.60 1.88
C TYR A 149 9.81 7.59 3.04
N THR A 150 9.43 7.97 4.26
CA THR A 150 10.33 7.81 5.43
C THR A 150 10.20 6.43 6.06
N GLN A 151 9.14 5.69 5.74
CA GLN A 151 8.97 4.27 6.12
C GLN A 151 10.19 3.42 5.73
N PRO A 152 10.77 2.63 6.66
CA PRO A 152 11.86 1.71 6.36
C PRO A 152 11.50 0.68 5.30
N ALA A 153 12.46 0.33 4.45
CA ALA A 153 12.25 -0.71 3.44
C ALA A 153 11.89 -2.06 4.06
N THR A 154 12.43 -2.38 5.24
CA THR A 154 12.09 -3.60 5.98
C THR A 154 10.61 -3.67 6.37
N ASP A 155 9.99 -2.55 6.71
CA ASP A 155 8.58 -2.52 7.06
C ASP A 155 7.67 -2.63 5.83
N LEU A 156 8.08 -2.07 4.69
CA LEU A 156 7.38 -2.30 3.42
C LEU A 156 7.48 -3.76 2.96
N GLU A 157 8.63 -4.41 3.17
CA GLU A 157 8.75 -5.85 2.88
C GLU A 157 7.82 -6.69 3.76
N ARG A 158 7.68 -6.33 5.05
CA ARG A 158 6.68 -6.94 5.95
C ARG A 158 5.25 -6.69 5.48
N ASP A 159 4.93 -5.48 5.02
CA ASP A 159 3.63 -5.16 4.44
C ASP A 159 3.32 -6.06 3.23
N LYS A 160 4.31 -6.25 2.36
CA LYS A 160 4.21 -7.18 1.24
C LYS A 160 3.98 -8.60 1.72
N ASP A 161 4.69 -9.07 2.74
CA ASP A 161 4.51 -10.44 3.25
C ASP A 161 3.12 -10.66 3.86
N ILE A 162 2.58 -9.71 4.65
CA ILE A 162 1.19 -9.75 5.16
C ILE A 162 0.20 -10.02 4.03
N TRP A 163 0.26 -9.22 2.96
CA TRP A 163 -0.66 -9.36 1.83
C TRP A 163 -0.47 -10.67 1.07
N LYS A 164 0.78 -11.10 0.88
CA LYS A 164 1.09 -12.29 0.07
C LYS A 164 0.77 -13.60 0.78
N THR A 165 1.03 -13.69 2.08
CA THR A 165 0.98 -14.97 2.81
C THR A 165 -0.24 -15.12 3.69
N SER A 166 -0.92 -14.02 4.02
CA SER A 166 -1.94 -14.03 5.08
C SER A 166 -3.34 -13.62 4.62
N THR A 167 -3.61 -13.70 3.32
CA THR A 167 -4.91 -13.42 2.70
C THR A 167 -5.58 -14.68 2.15
N ASN A 168 -5.14 -15.87 2.59
CA ASN A 168 -5.59 -17.16 2.07
C ASN A 168 -5.49 -17.28 0.52
N GLY A 169 -4.51 -16.58 -0.07
CA GLY A 169 -4.28 -16.55 -1.51
C GLY A 169 -5.24 -15.66 -2.29
N GLU A 170 -6.09 -14.86 -1.66
CA GLU A 170 -6.98 -13.91 -2.36
C GLU A 170 -6.18 -12.78 -3.03
N THR A 171 -5.14 -12.26 -2.37
CA THR A 171 -4.23 -11.31 -3.00
C THR A 171 -3.32 -12.00 -4.01
N LYS A 172 -3.31 -11.51 -5.25
CA LYS A 172 -2.54 -12.05 -6.38
C LYS A 172 -1.32 -11.20 -6.70
N VAL A 173 -1.44 -9.88 -6.57
CA VAL A 173 -0.38 -8.94 -6.91
C VAL A 173 -0.21 -7.91 -5.79
N VAL A 174 1.03 -7.75 -5.33
CA VAL A 174 1.41 -6.68 -4.41
C VAL A 174 2.43 -5.78 -5.09
N ILE A 175 2.13 -4.49 -5.15
CA ILE A 175 2.96 -3.46 -5.77
C ILE A 175 3.51 -2.56 -4.66
N ILE A 176 4.83 -2.44 -4.57
CA ILE A 176 5.53 -1.64 -3.56
C ILE A 176 6.27 -0.52 -4.27
N THR A 177 5.97 0.72 -3.92
CA THR A 177 6.77 1.89 -4.34
C THR A 177 7.55 2.42 -3.14
N LYS A 178 8.87 2.51 -3.24
CA LYS A 178 9.73 3.05 -2.17
C LYS A 178 10.51 4.25 -2.66
N PHE A 179 10.23 5.40 -2.06
CA PHE A 179 11.03 6.61 -2.18
C PHE A 179 12.09 6.67 -1.08
N SER A 180 13.28 7.17 -1.39
CA SER A 180 14.37 7.33 -0.42
C SER A 180 15.15 8.62 -0.66
N LYS A 181 15.29 9.47 0.36
CA LYS A 181 16.26 10.58 0.32
C LYS A 181 17.68 9.99 0.18
N THR A 182 18.47 10.51 -0.75
CA THR A 182 19.86 10.09 -0.98
C THR A 182 20.83 11.02 -0.24
N PRO A 183 22.10 10.63 -0.05
CA PRO A 183 23.13 11.52 0.50
C PRO A 183 23.39 12.79 -0.34
N ARG A 184 22.95 12.84 -1.61
CA ARG A 184 23.08 13.99 -2.50
C ARG A 184 21.90 14.97 -2.40
N ASN A 185 21.02 14.79 -1.42
CA ASN A 185 19.77 15.54 -1.29
C ASN A 185 18.85 15.42 -2.53
N THR A 186 18.93 14.27 -3.20
CA THR A 186 17.98 13.84 -4.24
C THR A 186 17.08 12.74 -3.69
N VAL A 187 16.06 12.33 -4.44
CA VAL A 187 15.17 11.23 -4.07
C VAL A 187 15.22 10.13 -5.12
N SER A 188 15.66 8.95 -4.70
CA SER A 188 15.55 7.74 -5.51
C SER A 188 14.18 7.10 -5.32
N CYS A 189 13.73 6.34 -6.32
CA CYS A 189 12.45 5.64 -6.25
C CYS A 189 12.55 4.30 -6.98
N VAL A 190 12.13 3.24 -6.30
CA VAL A 190 12.05 1.89 -6.86
C VAL A 190 10.63 1.36 -6.77
N LEU A 191 10.23 0.60 -7.80
CA LEU A 191 8.97 -0.10 -7.86
C LEU A 191 9.24 -1.60 -7.86
N GLY A 192 8.63 -2.33 -6.93
CA GLY A 192 8.58 -3.79 -6.92
C GLY A 192 7.16 -4.26 -7.24
N ILE A 193 7.01 -5.15 -8.22
CA ILE A 193 5.75 -5.83 -8.49
C ILE A 193 5.94 -7.31 -8.14
N HIS A 194 5.14 -7.79 -7.20
CA HIS A 194 5.29 -9.12 -6.60
C HIS A 194 4.03 -9.94 -6.89
N ARG A 195 4.17 -10.96 -7.72
CA ARG A 195 3.11 -11.96 -7.91
C ARG A 195 3.10 -12.95 -6.75
N VAL A 196 1.91 -13.42 -6.40
CA VAL A 196 1.67 -14.54 -5.50
C VAL A 196 1.45 -15.77 -6.36
N ASN A 197 2.30 -16.79 -6.22
CA ASN A 197 2.07 -18.04 -6.94
C ASN A 197 0.94 -18.82 -6.25
N GLY A 198 0.17 -19.60 -7.02
CA GLY A 198 -1.00 -20.36 -6.55
C GLY A 198 -0.75 -21.38 -5.43
N THR A 199 0.49 -21.61 -5.02
CA THR A 199 0.88 -22.44 -3.87
C THR A 199 1.24 -21.64 -2.62
N GLY A 200 0.97 -20.32 -2.59
CA GLY A 200 1.37 -19.44 -1.47
C GLY A 200 2.87 -19.17 -1.40
N GLY A 201 3.64 -19.59 -2.41
CA GLY A 201 5.08 -19.39 -2.50
C GLY A 201 5.49 -18.03 -3.09
N LEU A 202 6.79 -17.70 -2.96
CA LEU A 202 7.42 -16.52 -3.55
C LEU A 202 7.28 -16.53 -5.09
N GLY A 203 6.26 -15.85 -5.60
CA GLY A 203 6.13 -15.59 -7.04
C GLY A 203 7.17 -14.60 -7.57
N ALA A 204 7.21 -14.50 -8.90
CA ALA A 204 8.16 -13.63 -9.60
C ALA A 204 8.08 -12.18 -9.09
N CYS A 205 9.25 -11.58 -8.87
CA CYS A 205 9.40 -10.17 -8.52
C CYS A 205 9.98 -9.43 -9.72
N SER A 206 9.24 -8.45 -10.23
CA SER A 206 9.74 -7.52 -11.24
C SER A 206 10.10 -6.21 -10.56
N LYS A 207 11.33 -5.75 -10.76
CA LYS A 207 11.83 -4.50 -10.18
C LYS A 207 12.08 -3.47 -11.27
N TYR A 208 11.61 -2.25 -11.04
CA TYR A 208 11.80 -1.12 -11.92
C TYR A 208 12.42 0.05 -11.16
N THR A 209 13.45 0.64 -11.73
CA THR A 209 13.98 1.92 -11.26
C THR A 209 13.14 3.05 -11.83
N ILE A 210 12.50 3.80 -10.92
CA ILE A 210 11.75 5.00 -11.27
C ILE A 210 12.72 6.19 -11.31
N PHE A 211 13.51 6.36 -10.23
CA PHE A 211 14.62 7.30 -10.14
C PHE A 211 15.90 6.60 -9.61
N PRO A 212 17.07 6.80 -10.25
CA PRO A 212 17.26 7.63 -11.44
C PRO A 212 16.53 7.10 -12.68
N ALA A 213 16.04 8.01 -13.51
CA ALA A 213 15.31 7.61 -14.71
C ALA A 213 16.22 6.78 -15.63
N PRO A 214 15.74 5.63 -16.16
CA PRO A 214 16.53 4.85 -17.11
C PRO A 214 16.94 5.70 -18.32
N GLN A 215 18.14 5.46 -18.85
CA GLN A 215 18.61 6.17 -20.06
C GLN A 215 17.76 5.84 -21.29
N SER A 216 17.17 4.64 -21.32
CA SER A 216 16.25 4.24 -22.37
C SER A 216 14.99 5.10 -22.34
N LYS A 217 14.62 5.62 -23.51
CA LYS A 217 13.34 6.30 -23.73
C LYS A 217 12.22 5.34 -24.11
N ALA A 218 12.51 4.04 -24.22
CA ALA A 218 11.49 3.04 -24.49
C ALA A 218 10.48 3.01 -23.35
N GLU A 219 9.21 2.88 -23.72
CA GLU A 219 8.14 2.74 -22.74
C GLU A 219 8.31 1.45 -21.94
N GLN A 220 8.13 1.54 -20.62
CA GLN A 220 8.18 0.38 -19.75
C GLN A 220 6.75 0.06 -19.31
N ILE A 221 6.29 -1.11 -19.72
CA ILE A 221 4.94 -1.62 -19.42
C ILE A 221 5.11 -2.96 -18.70
N TYR A 222 4.38 -3.12 -17.61
CA TYR A 222 4.17 -4.42 -16.98
C TYR A 222 2.76 -4.88 -17.27
N HIS A 223 2.51 -6.17 -17.41
CA HIS A 223 1.17 -6.70 -17.62
C HIS A 223 0.71 -7.51 -16.43
N ILE A 224 -0.50 -7.25 -15.95
CA ILE A 224 -1.26 -8.15 -15.07
C ILE A 224 -2.38 -8.81 -15.89
N SER A 225 -2.89 -9.96 -15.48
CA SER A 225 -4.04 -10.56 -16.19
C SER A 225 -5.39 -10.21 -15.54
N LEU A 226 -6.49 -10.38 -16.29
CA LEU A 226 -7.83 -10.32 -15.71
C LEU A 226 -8.05 -11.41 -14.65
N GLY A 227 -7.43 -12.58 -14.81
CA GLY A 227 -7.39 -13.61 -13.77
C GLY A 227 -6.77 -13.11 -12.47
N GLU A 228 -5.68 -12.36 -12.54
CA GLU A 228 -5.07 -11.73 -11.37
C GLU A 228 -5.99 -10.64 -10.78
N LEU A 229 -6.60 -9.81 -11.63
CA LEU A 229 -7.51 -8.74 -11.21
C LEU A 229 -8.75 -9.28 -10.48
N TYR A 230 -9.35 -10.38 -10.96
CA TYR A 230 -10.54 -10.99 -10.36
C TYR A 230 -10.23 -12.07 -9.33
N GLY A 231 -8.98 -12.16 -8.84
CA GLY A 231 -8.64 -13.11 -7.78
C GLY A 231 -8.73 -14.59 -8.21
N GLY A 232 -8.75 -14.87 -9.52
CA GLY A 232 -8.91 -16.20 -10.10
C GLY A 232 -10.35 -16.56 -10.49
N GLU A 233 -11.34 -15.77 -10.08
CA GLU A 233 -12.76 -16.00 -10.35
C GLU A 233 -13.30 -14.95 -11.32
N CYS A 234 -12.88 -15.04 -12.59
CA CYS A 234 -13.32 -14.12 -13.63
C CYS A 234 -14.86 -14.21 -13.87
N PRO A 235 -15.54 -13.08 -14.13
CA PRO A 235 -16.95 -13.09 -14.53
C PRO A 235 -17.21 -13.95 -15.79
N PRO A 236 -18.42 -14.48 -15.99
CA PRO A 236 -18.76 -15.26 -17.18
C PRO A 236 -18.44 -14.52 -18.49
N GLY A 237 -17.75 -15.20 -19.41
CA GLY A 237 -17.37 -14.65 -20.71
C GLY A 237 -16.11 -13.78 -20.70
N VAL A 238 -15.44 -13.63 -19.54
CA VAL A 238 -14.14 -12.96 -19.43
C VAL A 238 -13.02 -13.97 -19.67
N ASP A 239 -12.11 -13.63 -20.58
CA ASP A 239 -10.87 -14.36 -20.76
C ASP A 239 -9.86 -13.95 -19.68
N ALA A 240 -9.58 -14.88 -18.75
CA ALA A 240 -8.69 -14.67 -17.62
C ALA A 240 -7.24 -14.36 -18.04
N ASP A 241 -6.84 -14.75 -19.25
CA ASP A 241 -5.49 -14.54 -19.77
C ASP A 241 -5.34 -13.16 -20.45
N THR A 242 -6.43 -12.38 -20.55
CA THR A 242 -6.38 -11.02 -21.08
C THR A 242 -5.41 -10.16 -20.26
N GLU A 243 -4.42 -9.60 -20.92
CA GLU A 243 -3.41 -8.75 -20.29
C GLU A 243 -3.88 -7.29 -20.17
N LEU A 244 -3.72 -6.74 -18.98
CA LEU A 244 -3.92 -5.33 -18.66
C LEU A 244 -2.58 -4.63 -18.46
N PRO A 245 -2.27 -3.57 -19.23
CA PRO A 245 -1.01 -2.86 -19.12
C PRO A 245 -0.99 -1.94 -17.90
N LEU A 246 0.13 -1.96 -17.18
CA LEU A 246 0.51 -1.04 -16.13
C LEU A 246 1.69 -0.20 -16.66
N ASN A 247 1.44 1.05 -17.01
CA ASN A 247 2.43 1.94 -17.60
C ASN A 247 3.38 2.52 -16.54
N ILE A 248 4.60 1.98 -16.48
CA ILE A 248 5.63 2.38 -15.51
C ILE A 248 6.26 3.72 -15.90
N THR A 249 6.28 4.06 -17.19
CA THR A 249 6.72 5.37 -17.67
C THR A 249 5.79 6.48 -17.19
N GLU A 250 4.47 6.22 -17.18
CA GLU A 250 3.49 7.14 -16.63
C GLU A 250 3.68 7.33 -15.12
N LEU A 251 3.86 6.23 -14.35
CA LEU A 251 4.19 6.32 -12.92
C LEU A 251 5.40 7.22 -12.68
N ARG A 252 6.47 7.07 -13.48
CA ARG A 252 7.66 7.91 -13.37
C ARG A 252 7.36 9.40 -13.58
N ASN A 253 6.48 9.74 -14.51
CA ASN A 253 6.08 11.12 -14.74
C ASN A 253 5.27 11.67 -13.56
N ILE A 254 4.32 10.89 -13.03
CA ILE A 254 3.54 11.24 -11.85
C ILE A 254 4.46 11.47 -10.64
N CYS A 255 5.38 10.53 -10.36
CA CYS A 255 6.34 10.65 -9.27
C CYS A 255 7.26 11.88 -9.44
N ARG A 256 7.67 12.21 -10.68
CA ARG A 256 8.49 13.41 -10.94
C ARG A 256 7.73 14.68 -10.58
N GLN A 257 6.48 14.80 -11.03
CA GLN A 257 5.65 15.98 -10.73
C GLN A 257 5.40 16.12 -9.24
N ALA A 258 5.15 14.99 -8.56
CA ALA A 258 5.00 14.97 -7.11
C ALA A 258 6.27 15.48 -6.40
N LEU A 259 7.46 14.97 -6.75
CA LEU A 259 8.72 15.46 -6.17
C LEU A 259 8.93 16.97 -6.38
N LEU A 260 8.70 17.45 -7.60
CA LEU A 260 8.84 18.87 -7.93
C LEU A 260 7.86 19.75 -7.14
N SER A 261 6.63 19.30 -6.94
CA SER A 261 5.62 20.02 -6.13
C SER A 261 6.04 20.20 -4.67
N LEU A 262 6.98 19.38 -4.21
CA LEU A 262 7.51 19.38 -2.84
C LEU A 262 8.90 20.02 -2.75
N ASN A 263 9.37 20.65 -3.83
CA ASN A 263 10.72 21.18 -3.95
C ASN A 263 11.82 20.12 -3.73
N LEU A 264 11.51 18.85 -4.02
CA LEU A 264 12.45 17.74 -3.97
C LEU A 264 13.01 17.46 -5.37
N VAL A 265 14.28 17.04 -5.42
CA VAL A 265 14.97 16.74 -6.67
C VAL A 265 14.99 15.23 -6.90
N PRO A 266 14.45 14.70 -8.01
CA PRO A 266 14.62 13.29 -8.36
C PRO A 266 16.10 12.97 -8.62
N ASP A 267 16.55 11.79 -8.20
CA ASP A 267 17.92 11.29 -8.50
C ASP A 267 18.15 11.03 -10.00
#